data_AF-A0A7G9Z0D0-F1
#
_entry.id   AF-A0A7G9Z0D0-F1
#
_cell.length_a   1.000
_cell.length_b   1.000
_cell.length_c   1.000
_cell.angle_alpha   90.00
_cell.angle_beta   90.00
_cell.angle_gamma   90.00
#
_symmetry.space_group_name_H-M   'P 1'
#
loop_
_entity.id
_entity.type
_entity.pdbx_description
1 polymer ?
#
loop_
_entity_poly.entity_id
_entity_poly.type
_entity_poly.pdbx_seq_one_letter_code
_entity_poly.pdbx_strand_id
1 'polypeptide(L)'
;MQTEILESAREYLIENFGNLVSAGEIYFDKRKNTWNVKIIAKTPKGTLPVGEILLDSKGNIIEVPTKETLLNVLKMRLTEEEGIIIKVRAKDLSEITKVIKDIHAL
;
A
#
# COMPACT_ATOMS: atom_id res chain seq x y z
N MET A 1 -20.62 2.31 11.80
CA MET A 1 -19.58 1.29 11.56
C MET A 1 -18.51 1.73 10.56
N GLN A 2 -18.73 1.80 9.24
CA GLN A 2 -17.64 2.21 8.31
C GLN A 2 -17.05 3.60 8.64
N THR A 3 -17.89 4.58 8.97
CA THR A 3 -17.46 5.91 9.40
C THR A 3 -16.60 5.86 10.67
N GLU A 4 -17.03 5.09 11.67
CA GLU A 4 -16.31 4.94 12.94
C GLU A 4 -14.93 4.28 12.72
N ILE A 5 -14.86 3.23 11.89
CA ILE A 5 -13.59 2.60 11.51
C ILE A 5 -12.65 3.60 10.84
N LEU A 6 -13.17 4.41 9.92
CA LEU A 6 -12.39 5.41 9.21
C LEU A 6 -11.89 6.51 10.15
N GLU A 7 -12.72 6.95 11.10
CA GLU A 7 -12.36 7.93 12.12
C GLU A 7 -11.27 7.39 13.05
N SER A 8 -11.43 6.17 13.59
CA SER A 8 -10.42 5.54 14.45
C SER A 8 -9.08 5.37 13.73
N ALA A 9 -9.10 4.94 12.46
CA ALA A 9 -7.90 4.86 11.65
C ALA A 9 -7.28 6.24 11.41
N ARG A 10 -8.09 7.27 11.16
CA ARG A 10 -7.60 8.64 10.94
C ARG A 10 -6.95 9.22 12.19
N GLU A 11 -7.58 9.09 13.35
CA GLU A 11 -7.05 9.54 14.63
C GLU A 11 -5.71 8.88 14.93
N TYR A 12 -5.64 7.55 14.80
CA TYR A 12 -4.40 6.82 14.99
C TYR A 12 -3.28 7.32 14.06
N LEU A 13 -3.59 7.55 12.78
CA LEU A 13 -2.60 8.03 11.82
C LEU A 13 -2.07 9.43 12.16
N ILE A 14 -2.96 10.33 12.59
CA ILE A 14 -2.58 11.69 13.01
C ILE A 14 -1.67 11.62 14.24
N GLU A 15 -2.00 10.81 15.24
CA GLU A 15 -1.22 10.71 16.48
C GLU A 15 0.17 10.08 16.28
N ASN A 16 0.28 9.08 15.40
CA ASN A 16 1.50 8.27 15.29
C ASN A 16 2.39 8.67 14.10
N PHE A 17 1.80 9.23 13.03
CA PHE A 17 2.53 9.58 11.80
C PHE A 17 2.36 11.05 11.39
N GLY A 18 1.50 11.80 12.08
CA GLY A 18 1.22 13.19 11.76
C GLY A 18 0.57 13.36 10.38
N ASN A 19 0.83 14.50 9.76
CA ASN A 19 0.23 14.86 8.47
C ASN A 19 0.93 14.23 7.25
N LEU A 20 1.87 13.30 7.46
CA LEU A 20 2.63 12.64 6.38
C LEU A 20 1.77 11.63 5.61
N VAL A 21 0.81 11.02 6.30
CA VAL A 21 -0.10 10.02 5.75
C VAL A 21 -1.53 10.34 6.14
N SER A 22 -2.49 9.69 5.49
CA SER A 22 -3.91 9.82 5.79
C SER A 22 -4.62 8.49 5.59
N ALA A 23 -5.81 8.36 6.18
CA ALA A 23 -6.70 7.23 5.91
C ALA A 23 -7.26 7.35 4.48
N GLY A 24 -7.21 6.24 3.75
CA GLY A 24 -7.71 6.09 2.39
C GLY A 24 -8.95 5.21 2.33
N GLU A 25 -9.04 4.41 1.28
CA GLU A 25 -10.15 3.48 1.07
C GLU A 25 -10.28 2.47 2.22
N ILE A 26 -11.52 2.21 2.61
CA ILE A 26 -11.90 1.21 3.60
C ILE A 26 -12.63 0.06 2.93
N TYR A 27 -12.29 -1.17 3.30
CA TYR A 27 -13.00 -2.37 2.85
C TYR A 27 -13.02 -3.45 3.93
N PHE A 28 -13.97 -4.37 3.82
CA PHE A 28 -14.13 -5.48 4.74
C PHE A 28 -13.65 -6.79 4.10
N ASP A 29 -12.67 -7.44 4.72
CA ASP A 29 -12.22 -8.77 4.33
C ASP A 29 -13.05 -9.82 5.08
N LYS A 30 -14.04 -10.40 4.39
CA LYS A 30 -14.90 -11.45 4.95
C LYS A 30 -14.15 -12.72 5.35
N ARG A 31 -12.98 -13.01 4.75
CA ARG A 31 -12.21 -14.22 5.06
C ARG A 31 -11.47 -14.08 6.39
N LYS A 32 -10.93 -12.88 6.64
CA LYS A 32 -10.21 -12.54 7.87
C LYS A 32 -11.10 -11.94 8.95
N ASN A 33 -12.34 -11.58 8.61
CA ASN A 33 -13.26 -10.85 9.47
C ASN A 33 -12.66 -9.54 10.00
N THR A 34 -11.95 -8.82 9.13
CA THR A 34 -11.27 -7.55 9.45
C THR A 34 -11.72 -6.42 8.55
N TRP A 35 -11.74 -5.21 9.11
CA TRP A 35 -11.76 -3.98 8.35
C TRP A 35 -10.34 -3.57 8.00
N ASN A 36 -10.11 -3.22 6.75
CA ASN A 36 -8.81 -2.81 6.24
C ASN A 36 -8.94 -1.38 5.75
N VAL A 37 -8.11 -0.49 6.27
CA VAL A 37 -8.08 0.92 5.88
C VAL A 37 -6.74 1.21 5.23
N LYS A 38 -6.74 1.59 3.96
CA LYS A 38 -5.51 1.96 3.26
C LYS A 38 -4.87 3.19 3.91
N ILE A 39 -3.56 3.17 4.03
CA ILE A 39 -2.75 4.30 4.43
C ILE A 39 -2.22 4.94 3.16
N ILE A 40 -2.52 6.21 2.95
CA ILE A 40 -2.11 6.97 1.77
C ILE A 40 -1.10 8.06 2.13
N ALA A 41 -0.04 8.20 1.33
CA ALA A 41 0.92 9.29 1.43
C ALA A 41 0.67 10.30 0.31
N LYS A 42 0.67 11.60 0.64
CA LYS A 42 0.62 12.67 -0.36
C LYS A 42 2.03 13.02 -0.80
N THR A 43 2.28 12.94 -2.09
CA THR A 43 3.58 13.26 -2.69
C THR A 43 3.41 14.26 -3.83
N PRO A 44 4.48 14.91 -4.30
CA PRO A 44 4.43 15.74 -5.50
C PRO A 44 3.96 14.98 -6.76
N LYS A 45 4.15 13.66 -6.81
CA LYS A 45 3.71 12.78 -7.92
C LYS A 45 2.25 12.32 -7.76
N GLY A 46 1.56 12.73 -6.69
CA GLY A 46 0.19 12.31 -6.39
C GLY A 46 0.06 11.55 -5.07
N THR A 47 -1.08 10.88 -4.89
CA THR A 47 -1.38 10.11 -3.68
C THR A 47 -1.03 8.65 -3.90
N LEU A 48 -0.22 8.07 -3.01
CA LEU A 48 0.28 6.71 -3.12
C LEU A 48 -0.17 5.88 -1.91
N PRO A 49 -0.75 4.68 -2.10
CA PRO A 49 -0.99 3.75 -1.01
C PRO A 49 0.34 3.15 -0.52
N VAL A 50 0.59 3.23 0.78
CA VAL A 50 1.87 2.85 1.42
C VAL A 50 1.71 1.75 2.46
N GLY A 51 0.49 1.36 2.82
CA GLY A 51 0.19 0.29 3.76
C GLY A 51 -1.31 0.21 4.07
N GLU A 52 -1.68 -0.61 5.06
CA GLU A 52 -3.06 -0.75 5.52
C GLU A 52 -3.09 -0.88 7.06
N ILE A 53 -4.10 -0.30 7.71
CA ILE A 53 -4.44 -0.58 9.11
C ILE A 53 -5.49 -1.67 9.12
N LEU A 54 -5.29 -2.70 9.94
CA LEU A 54 -6.27 -3.75 10.15
C LEU A 54 -7.00 -3.49 11.47
N LEU A 55 -8.32 -3.50 11.41
CA LEU A 55 -9.19 -3.33 12.56
C LEU A 55 -10.14 -4.53 12.67
N ASP A 56 -10.51 -4.88 13.91
CA ASP A 56 -11.52 -5.90 14.17
C ASP A 56 -12.94 -5.39 13.84
N SER A 57 -13.95 -6.24 14.01
CA SER A 57 -15.35 -5.87 13.77
C SER A 57 -15.90 -4.80 14.74
N LYS A 58 -15.17 -4.47 15.81
CA LYS A 58 -15.51 -3.45 16.80
C LYS A 58 -14.70 -2.15 16.61
N GLY A 59 -13.78 -2.11 15.64
CA GLY A 59 -12.93 -0.96 15.38
C GLY A 59 -11.66 -0.87 16.22
N ASN A 60 -11.28 -1.94 16.92
CA ASN A 60 -9.98 -1.99 17.58
C ASN A 60 -8.89 -2.31 16.56
N ILE A 61 -7.76 -1.60 16.63
CA ILE A 61 -6.60 -1.87 15.76
C ILE A 61 -6.00 -3.22 16.14
N ILE A 62 -5.92 -4.13 15.16
CA ILE A 62 -5.25 -5.43 15.27
C ILE A 62 -3.80 -5.29 14.83
N GLU A 63 -3.57 -4.60 13.72
CA GLU A 63 -2.26 -4.51 13.09
C GLU A 63 -2.08 -3.16 12.39
N VAL A 64 -0.88 -2.61 12.48
CA VAL A 64 -0.50 -1.38 11.79
C VAL A 64 0.99 -1.43 11.39
N PRO A 65 1.33 -1.06 10.15
CA PRO A 65 2.71 -0.96 9.72
C PRO A 65 3.49 0.07 10.52
N THR A 66 4.79 -0.18 10.72
CA THR A 66 5.68 0.80 11.36
C THR A 66 5.96 1.97 10.43
N LYS A 67 6.43 3.09 11.00
CA LYS A 67 6.84 4.28 10.21
C LYS A 67 7.95 3.97 9.23
N GLU A 68 8.89 3.11 9.64
CA GLU A 68 9.98 2.66 8.76
C GLU A 68 9.45 1.83 7.59
N THR A 69 8.51 0.91 7.85
CA THR A 69 7.85 0.12 6.80
C THR A 69 7.16 1.03 5.78
N LEU A 70 6.37 2.00 6.23
CA LEU A 70 5.67 2.94 5.35
C LEU A 70 6.66 3.78 4.52
N LEU A 71 7.74 4.25 5.15
CA LEU A 71 8.76 5.04 4.47
C LEU A 71 9.50 4.22 3.41
N ASN A 72 9.81 2.96 3.68
CA ASN A 72 10.47 2.06 2.73
C ASN A 72 9.57 1.77 1.53
N VAL A 73 8.28 1.50 1.76
CA VAL A 73 7.31 1.35 0.67
C VAL A 73 7.21 2.65 -0.14
N LEU A 74 7.11 3.80 0.52
CA LEU A 74 7.04 5.09 -0.16
C LEU A 74 8.29 5.35 -1.02
N LYS A 75 9.49 5.10 -0.49
CA LYS A 75 10.75 5.23 -1.23
C LYS A 75 10.74 4.32 -2.46
N MET A 76 10.43 3.03 -2.28
CA MET A 76 10.31 2.08 -3.40
C MET A 76 9.36 2.59 -4.49
N ARG A 77 8.16 3.06 -4.11
CA ARG A 77 7.17 3.59 -5.07
C ARG A 77 7.63 4.87 -5.77
N LEU A 78 8.46 5.68 -5.13
CA LEU A 78 9.00 6.91 -5.72
C LEU A 78 10.21 6.65 -6.61
N THR A 79 11.00 5.61 -6.31
CA THR A 79 12.18 5.16 -7.06
C THR A 79 11.88 4.13 -8.14
N GLU A 80 10.72 3.48 -8.09
CA GLU A 80 10.13 2.79 -9.24
C GLU A 80 9.88 3.86 -10.32
N GLU A 81 10.91 4.12 -11.14
CA GLU A 81 10.72 4.70 -12.47
C GLU A 81 9.67 3.84 -13.17
N GLU A 82 8.57 4.49 -13.57
CA GLU A 82 7.45 3.98 -14.38
C GLU A 82 7.54 2.50 -14.75
N GLY A 83 7.15 1.62 -13.82
CA GLY A 83 7.01 0.20 -14.11
C GLY A 83 5.90 0.00 -15.14
N ILE A 84 6.26 -0.18 -16.42
CA ILE A 84 5.30 -0.42 -17.49
C ILE A 84 4.77 -1.85 -17.35
N ILE A 85 3.47 -1.98 -17.10
CA ILE A 85 2.80 -3.28 -17.16
C ILE A 85 2.56 -3.64 -18.63
N ILE A 86 3.36 -4.57 -19.16
CA ILE A 86 3.21 -5.07 -20.53
C ILE A 86 2.40 -6.37 -20.49
N LYS A 87 1.27 -6.41 -21.20
CA LYS A 87 0.51 -7.66 -21.40
C LYS A 87 1.22 -8.50 -22.46
N VAL A 88 1.71 -9.66 -22.05
CA VAL A 88 2.40 -10.61 -22.93
C VAL A 88 1.63 -11.93 -22.97
N ARG A 89 1.71 -12.66 -24.09
CA ARG A 89 1.14 -14.01 -24.16
C ARG A 89 2.04 -14.95 -23.35
N ALA A 90 1.44 -15.92 -22.65
CA ALA A 90 2.18 -16.84 -21.78
C ALA A 90 3.34 -17.57 -22.51
N LYS A 91 3.14 -17.93 -23.79
CA LYS A 91 4.17 -18.58 -24.61
C LYS A 91 5.42 -17.72 -24.87
N ASP A 92 5.29 -16.39 -24.79
CA ASP A 92 6.36 -15.44 -25.08
C ASP A 92 7.12 -15.03 -23.78
N LEU A 93 6.65 -15.47 -22.60
CA LEU A 93 7.17 -15.04 -21.29
C LEU A 93 8.63 -15.47 -21.04
N SER A 94 9.00 -16.67 -21.48
CA SER A 94 10.35 -17.21 -21.27
C SER A 94 11.42 -16.43 -22.03
N GLU A 95 11.10 -16.00 -23.24
CA GLU A 95 12.00 -15.22 -24.10
C GLU A 95 12.19 -13.81 -23.53
N ILE A 96 11.09 -13.16 -23.12
CA ILE A 96 11.13 -11.83 -22.51
C ILE A 96 11.93 -11.85 -21.19
N THR A 97 11.74 -12.87 -20.37
CA THR A 97 12.49 -13.03 -19.11
C THR A 97 14.00 -13.15 -19.35
N LYS A 98 14.40 -13.82 -20.45
CA LYS A 98 15.82 -13.96 -20.82
C LYS A 98 16.43 -12.61 -21.21
N VAL A 99 15.74 -11.86 -22.07
CA VAL A 99 16.18 -10.51 -22.50
C VAL A 99 16.34 -9.56 -21.32
N ILE A 100 15.39 -9.56 -20.37
CA ILE A 100 15.47 -8.70 -19.18
C ILE A 100 16.68 -9.05 -18.30
N LYS A 101 16.98 -10.34 -18.13
CA LYS A 101 18.14 -10.79 -17.35
C LYS A 101 19.46 -10.38 -17.99
N ASP A 102 19.55 -10.47 -19.31
CA ASP A 102 20.77 -10.10 -20.05
C ASP A 102 21.04 -8.59 -19.99
N ILE A 103 19.99 -7.76 -19.95
CA ILE A 103 20.12 -6.30 -19.76
C ILE A 103 20.63 -5.93 -18.36
N HIS A 104 20.23 -6.67 -17.32
CA HIS A 104 20.70 -6.44 -15.94
C HIS A 104 22.14 -6.92 -15.69
N ALA A 105 22.73 -7.69 -16.60
CA ALA A 105 24.07 -8.24 -16.47
C ALA A 105 25.16 -7.42 -17.20
N LEU A 106 24.78 -6.33 -17.87
CA LEU A 106 25.65 -5.35 -18.53
C LEU A 106 25.83 -4.11 -17.64
#